data_AF-A0A223ASJ5-F1
#
_entry.id   AF-A0A223ASJ5-F1
#
_cell.length_a   1.000
_cell.length_b   1.000
_cell.length_c   1.000
_cell.angle_alpha   90.00
_cell.angle_beta   90.00
_cell.angle_gamma   90.00
#
_symmetry.space_group_name_H-M   'P 1'
#
loop_
_entity.id
_entity.type
_entity.pdbx_description
1 polymer ?
#
loop_
_entity_poly.entity_id
_entity_poly.type
_entity_poly.pdbx_seq_one_letter_code
_entity_poly.pdbx_strand_id
1 'polypeptide(L)'
;MGFDISYHPISRSQMEEWYFTPLKALRDGDESVINRFVEAQGEEFFHEKYFEHMKYFATFDEREPSEKGLLYGLPIIGGFFRDYQYVRGAAFSFVIERYPEMDRYRTPWSEVLPSWIPAPNNDLIEENYSAGIFIDPEHVKDLLQDIDSDEAVRNILVESFGADNLGVFQFALQDAANSDSGLIEATEVMEVQPFDLNNSTCYSDIRFCDPRGALIYREVALAQVREATGMSDEEIAENVVYQKSNHEIPKDSVTKPEKKKGILSKIFGKK
;
A
#
# COMPACT_ATOMS: atom_id res chain seq x y z
N MET A 1 -9.33 6.71 -12.33
CA MET A 1 -9.66 6.25 -10.97
C MET A 1 -8.35 5.88 -10.31
N GLY A 2 -8.07 6.44 -9.13
CA GLY A 2 -6.81 6.17 -8.42
C GLY A 2 -6.83 4.84 -7.69
N PHE A 3 -5.71 4.50 -7.06
CA PHE A 3 -5.60 3.39 -6.11
C PHE A 3 -6.04 3.82 -4.72
N ASP A 4 -6.53 2.86 -3.95
CA ASP A 4 -6.76 3.01 -2.53
C ASP A 4 -5.48 2.60 -1.80
N ILE A 5 -4.70 3.56 -1.31
CA ILE A 5 -3.38 3.30 -0.73
C ILE A 5 -3.49 3.30 0.78
N SER A 6 -2.72 2.42 1.42
CA SER A 6 -2.54 2.40 2.86
C SER A 6 -1.07 2.32 3.25
N TYR A 7 -0.73 2.93 4.39
CA TYR A 7 0.61 2.96 4.95
C TYR A 7 0.60 2.37 6.35
N HIS A 8 1.40 1.33 6.57
CA HIS A 8 1.37 0.49 7.77
C HIS A 8 2.72 0.53 8.50
N PRO A 9 2.82 1.21 9.64
CA PRO A 9 3.99 1.17 10.49
C PRO A 9 4.22 -0.24 11.05
N ILE A 10 5.39 -0.82 10.83
CA ILE A 10 5.71 -2.14 11.37
C ILE A 10 7.22 -2.38 11.47
N SER A 11 7.68 -2.90 12.61
CA SER A 11 9.09 -3.28 12.80
C SER A 11 9.36 -4.71 12.31
N ARG A 12 10.63 -5.05 12.06
CA ARG A 12 11.01 -6.42 11.67
C ARG A 12 10.60 -7.46 12.72
N SER A 13 10.69 -7.14 14.01
CA SER A 13 10.24 -8.07 15.06
C SER A 13 8.74 -8.28 15.03
N GLN A 14 7.97 -7.22 14.74
CA GLN A 14 6.52 -7.29 14.58
C GLN A 14 6.12 -8.09 13.33
N MET A 15 6.82 -7.94 12.22
CA MET A 15 6.61 -8.77 11.03
C MET A 15 6.77 -10.27 11.35
N GLU A 16 7.81 -10.61 12.10
CA GLU A 16 8.05 -12.00 12.54
C GLU A 16 6.98 -12.51 13.50
N GLU A 17 6.67 -11.73 14.54
CA GLU A 17 5.78 -12.13 15.62
C GLU A 17 4.31 -12.21 15.15
N TRP A 18 3.83 -11.20 14.43
CA TRP A 18 2.43 -11.07 14.06
C TRP A 18 2.09 -11.85 12.79
N TYR A 19 3.07 -12.09 11.91
CA TYR A 19 2.79 -12.67 10.60
C TYR A 19 3.67 -13.87 10.26
N PHE A 20 4.97 -13.71 10.07
CA PHE A 20 5.79 -14.77 9.46
C PHE A 20 5.88 -16.04 10.30
N THR A 21 6.12 -15.92 11.60
CA THR A 21 6.21 -17.07 12.52
C THR A 21 4.89 -17.83 12.64
N PRO A 22 3.74 -17.20 12.99
CA PRO A 22 2.47 -17.90 13.06
C PRO A 22 2.02 -18.45 11.70
N LEU A 23 2.27 -17.74 10.60
CA LEU A 23 1.92 -18.19 9.26
C LEU A 23 2.72 -19.44 8.86
N LYS A 24 4.03 -19.46 9.11
CA LYS A 24 4.85 -20.63 8.78
C LYS A 24 4.42 -21.87 9.57
N ALA A 25 4.16 -21.70 10.86
CA ALA A 25 3.64 -22.78 11.70
C ALA A 25 2.31 -23.33 11.18
N LEU A 26 1.39 -22.43 10.80
CA LEU A 26 0.09 -22.81 10.24
C LEU A 26 0.23 -23.58 8.92
N ARG A 27 1.16 -23.17 8.03
CA ARG A 27 1.49 -23.88 6.79
C ARG A 27 2.04 -25.29 7.04
N ASP A 28 2.77 -25.46 8.15
CA ASP A 28 3.29 -26.76 8.58
C ASP A 28 2.26 -27.60 9.34
N GLY A 29 1.02 -27.11 9.49
CA GLY A 29 -0.08 -27.79 10.17
C GLY A 29 -0.10 -27.61 11.70
N ASP A 30 0.68 -26.67 12.24
CA ASP A 30 0.71 -26.33 13.66
C ASP A 30 -0.09 -25.06 13.96
N GLU A 31 -1.34 -25.22 14.39
CA GLU A 31 -2.19 -24.12 14.85
C GLU A 31 -1.82 -23.63 16.27
N SER A 32 -0.95 -24.33 17.01
CA SER A 32 -0.67 -24.00 18.41
C SER A 32 0.03 -22.65 18.59
N VAL A 33 0.85 -22.24 17.61
CA VAL A 33 1.55 -20.95 17.64
C VAL A 33 0.56 -19.81 17.53
N ILE A 34 -0.31 -19.85 16.51
CA ILE A 34 -1.32 -18.82 16.31
C ILE A 34 -2.34 -18.80 17.44
N ASN A 35 -2.76 -19.96 17.97
CA ASN A 35 -3.68 -20.03 19.11
C ASN A 35 -3.08 -19.40 20.36
N ARG A 36 -1.82 -19.70 20.71
CA ARG A 36 -1.15 -19.04 21.85
C ARG A 36 -0.99 -17.54 21.65
N PHE A 37 -0.68 -17.11 20.43
CA PHE A 37 -0.52 -15.70 20.10
C PHE A 37 -1.85 -14.94 20.27
N VAL A 38 -2.93 -15.52 19.76
CA VAL A 38 -4.32 -15.04 19.87
C VAL A 38 -4.78 -15.01 21.32
N GLU A 39 -4.57 -16.09 22.09
CA GLU A 39 -4.90 -16.14 23.53
C GLU A 39 -4.19 -15.07 24.37
N ALA A 40 -3.02 -14.61 23.94
CA ALA A 40 -2.28 -13.53 24.59
C ALA A 40 -2.85 -12.13 24.28
N GLN A 41 -3.73 -12.01 23.27
CA GLN A 41 -4.41 -10.76 22.94
C GLN A 41 -5.64 -10.55 23.83
N GLY A 42 -5.98 -9.28 24.09
CA GLY A 42 -7.16 -8.93 24.88
C GLY A 42 -8.49 -9.26 24.20
N GLU A 43 -9.59 -9.12 24.94
CA GLU A 43 -10.96 -9.39 24.44
C GLU A 43 -11.36 -8.50 23.26
N GLU A 44 -10.76 -7.30 23.14
CA GLU A 44 -11.07 -6.36 22.05
C GLU A 44 -10.43 -6.73 20.71
N PHE A 45 -9.53 -7.71 20.66
CA PHE A 45 -8.86 -8.13 19.43
C PHE A 45 -9.81 -8.88 18.49
N PHE A 46 -9.70 -8.64 17.18
CA PHE A 46 -10.54 -9.29 16.16
C PHE A 46 -10.00 -10.68 15.79
N HIS A 47 -10.03 -11.59 16.77
CA HIS A 47 -9.50 -12.95 16.70
C HIS A 47 -9.95 -13.72 15.46
N GLU A 48 -11.27 -13.77 15.22
CA GLU A 48 -11.87 -14.56 14.13
C GLU A 48 -11.35 -14.10 12.76
N LYS A 49 -11.44 -12.79 12.48
CA LYS A 49 -11.02 -12.23 11.20
C LYS A 49 -9.50 -12.36 10.97
N TYR A 50 -8.69 -12.07 11.99
CA TYR A 50 -7.24 -12.29 11.92
C TYR A 50 -6.92 -13.76 11.58
N PHE A 51 -7.55 -14.70 12.29
CA PHE A 51 -7.31 -16.13 12.10
C PHE A 51 -7.76 -16.62 10.72
N GLU A 52 -8.90 -16.14 10.21
CA GLU A 52 -9.37 -16.42 8.86
C GLU A 52 -8.39 -15.94 7.78
N HIS A 53 -7.85 -14.71 7.92
CA HIS A 53 -6.82 -14.21 7.02
C HIS A 53 -5.55 -15.06 7.07
N MET A 54 -5.08 -15.42 8.26
CA MET A 54 -3.91 -16.28 8.41
C MET A 54 -4.11 -17.65 7.75
N LYS A 55 -5.29 -18.27 7.92
CA LYS A 55 -5.66 -19.52 7.24
C LYS A 55 -5.71 -19.35 5.73
N TYR A 56 -6.28 -18.25 5.24
CA TYR A 56 -6.32 -17.94 3.82
C TYR A 56 -4.91 -17.82 3.22
N PHE A 57 -4.03 -17.01 3.82
CA PHE A 57 -2.64 -16.85 3.35
C PHE A 57 -1.82 -18.13 3.47
N ALA A 58 -2.11 -19.00 4.45
CA ALA A 58 -1.43 -20.29 4.58
C ALA A 58 -1.68 -21.21 3.36
N THR A 59 -2.75 -20.98 2.59
CA THR A 59 -3.04 -21.76 1.37
C THR A 59 -2.25 -21.35 0.14
N PHE A 60 -1.52 -20.22 0.19
CA PHE A 60 -0.87 -19.66 -1.00
C PHE A 60 0.37 -20.47 -1.39
N ASP A 61 0.62 -20.57 -2.69
CA ASP A 61 1.82 -21.25 -3.21
C ASP A 61 3.07 -20.40 -2.97
N GLU A 62 4.04 -20.94 -2.24
CA GLU A 62 5.34 -20.30 -1.95
C GLU A 62 6.31 -20.33 -3.14
N ARG A 63 5.81 -20.62 -4.34
CA ARG A 63 6.57 -20.49 -5.59
C ARG A 63 6.11 -19.29 -6.41
N GLU A 64 4.96 -18.72 -6.06
CA GLU A 64 4.41 -17.55 -6.74
C GLU A 64 5.00 -16.26 -6.14
N PRO A 65 5.19 -15.22 -6.97
CA PRO A 65 5.62 -13.90 -6.52
C PRO A 65 4.73 -13.38 -5.38
N SER A 66 5.35 -12.79 -4.36
CA SER A 66 4.68 -12.56 -3.08
C SER A 66 3.85 -11.27 -3.04
N GLU A 67 4.04 -10.33 -3.98
CA GLU A 67 3.44 -8.99 -3.97
C GLU A 67 1.91 -8.98 -3.88
N LYS A 68 1.23 -10.01 -4.40
CA LYS A 68 -0.24 -10.18 -4.36
C LYS A 68 -0.70 -11.28 -3.40
N GLY A 69 0.24 -11.88 -2.68
CA GLY A 69 0.01 -13.04 -1.86
C GLY A 69 0.59 -12.90 -0.48
N LEU A 70 1.63 -13.68 -0.20
CA LEU A 70 2.23 -13.73 1.13
C LEU A 70 2.75 -12.36 1.58
N LEU A 71 3.30 -11.53 0.68
CA LEU A 71 3.74 -10.20 1.08
C LEU A 71 2.55 -9.24 1.27
N TYR A 72 1.50 -9.34 0.44
CA TYR A 72 0.28 -8.54 0.61
C TYR A 72 -0.46 -8.83 1.93
N GLY A 73 -0.34 -10.05 2.47
CA GLY A 73 -0.92 -10.36 3.76
C GLY A 73 -0.28 -9.61 4.93
N LEU A 74 0.97 -9.18 4.80
CA LEU A 74 1.68 -8.49 5.88
C LEU A 74 1.03 -7.16 6.31
N PRO A 75 0.73 -6.19 5.42
CA PRO A 75 0.00 -4.96 5.80
C PRO A 75 -1.42 -5.26 6.29
N ILE A 76 -2.11 -6.25 5.72
CA ILE A 76 -3.44 -6.66 6.20
C ILE A 76 -3.37 -7.13 7.65
N ILE A 77 -2.37 -7.94 7.99
CA ILE A 77 -2.22 -8.48 9.33
C ILE A 77 -1.68 -7.41 10.30
N GLY A 78 -0.76 -6.57 9.85
CA GLY A 78 -0.23 -5.45 10.64
C GLY A 78 -1.34 -4.51 11.15
N GLY A 79 -2.32 -4.20 10.30
CA GLY A 79 -3.45 -3.33 10.67
C GLY A 79 -4.43 -3.92 11.70
N PHE A 80 -4.24 -5.15 12.19
CA PHE A 80 -4.99 -5.69 13.35
C PHE A 80 -4.37 -5.29 14.69
N PHE A 81 -3.14 -4.78 14.70
CA PHE A 81 -2.37 -4.51 15.93
C PHE A 81 -2.00 -3.04 16.08
N ARG A 82 -2.09 -2.27 15.00
CA ARG A 82 -1.55 -0.93 14.97
C ARG A 82 -2.29 -0.01 14.02
N ASP A 83 -2.36 1.25 14.44
CA ASP A 83 -2.85 2.34 13.60
C ASP A 83 -2.12 2.40 12.26
N TYR A 84 -2.88 2.60 11.19
CA TYR A 84 -2.39 2.76 9.83
C TYR A 84 -3.17 3.85 9.10
N GLN A 85 -2.59 4.37 8.03
CA GLN A 85 -3.14 5.52 7.32
C GLN A 85 -3.63 5.12 5.94
N TYR A 86 -4.65 5.83 5.45
CA TYR A 86 -5.22 5.65 4.12
C TYR A 86 -5.03 6.92 3.28
N VAL A 87 -4.75 6.78 1.99
CA VAL A 87 -4.64 7.88 1.03
C VAL A 87 -5.28 7.46 -0.30
N ARG A 88 -6.09 8.34 -0.89
CA ARG A 88 -6.66 8.11 -2.22
C ARG A 88 -5.74 8.66 -3.31
N GLY A 89 -5.32 7.79 -4.23
CA GLY A 89 -4.72 8.18 -5.50
C GLY A 89 -3.29 8.76 -5.44
N ALA A 90 -2.64 8.68 -4.28
CA ALA A 90 -1.23 9.05 -4.12
C ALA A 90 -0.47 7.95 -3.38
N ALA A 91 0.63 7.53 -3.98
CA ALA A 91 1.50 6.44 -3.53
C ALA A 91 2.97 6.89 -3.64
N PHE A 92 3.81 6.49 -2.70
CA PHE A 92 5.25 6.66 -2.82
C PHE A 92 5.84 5.80 -3.94
N SER A 93 5.22 4.65 -4.27
CA SER A 93 5.57 3.92 -5.49
C SER A 93 5.50 4.82 -6.73
N PHE A 94 4.45 5.62 -6.88
CA PHE A 94 4.30 6.54 -8.02
C PHE A 94 5.28 7.72 -7.95
N VAL A 95 5.71 8.10 -6.75
CA VAL A 95 6.80 9.07 -6.57
C VAL A 95 8.09 8.51 -7.16
N ILE A 96 8.46 7.27 -6.83
CA ILE A 96 9.69 6.63 -7.33
C ILE A 96 9.63 6.47 -8.86
N GLU A 97 8.50 6.03 -9.41
CA GLU A 97 8.34 5.88 -10.86
C GLU A 97 8.59 7.20 -11.61
N ARG A 98 8.14 8.32 -11.04
CA ARG A 98 8.26 9.64 -11.65
C ARG A 98 9.59 10.33 -11.33
N TYR A 99 10.12 10.11 -10.14
CA TYR A 99 11.33 10.71 -9.57
C TYR A 99 12.24 9.61 -9.03
N PRO A 100 13.01 8.91 -9.91
CA PRO A 100 13.81 7.75 -9.52
C PRO A 100 14.84 8.02 -8.42
N GLU A 101 15.25 9.27 -8.21
CA GLU A 101 16.11 9.68 -7.09
C GLU A 101 15.49 9.40 -5.70
N MET A 102 14.16 9.33 -5.63
CA MET A 102 13.41 9.02 -4.40
C MET A 102 13.50 7.54 -4.03
N ASP A 103 13.99 6.67 -4.92
CA ASP A 103 14.23 5.25 -4.62
C ASP A 103 15.25 5.05 -3.49
N ARG A 104 16.03 6.09 -3.15
CA ARG A 104 17.00 6.09 -2.04
C ARG A 104 16.39 5.79 -0.66
N TYR A 105 15.08 5.95 -0.49
CA TYR A 105 14.38 5.66 0.77
C TYR A 105 13.78 4.26 0.80
N ARG A 106 13.72 3.55 -0.33
CA ARG A 106 13.16 2.20 -0.39
C ARG A 106 14.20 1.19 0.08
N THR A 107 13.75 0.29 0.93
CA THR A 107 14.49 -0.91 1.31
C THR A 107 13.95 -2.09 0.50
N PRO A 108 14.79 -2.79 -0.29
CA PRO A 108 14.34 -3.90 -1.11
C PRO A 108 13.71 -5.02 -0.27
N TRP A 109 12.56 -5.57 -0.70
CA TRP A 109 11.90 -6.65 0.05
C TRP A 109 12.77 -7.90 0.17
N SER A 110 13.64 -8.16 -0.81
CA SER A 110 14.61 -9.25 -0.78
C SER A 110 15.59 -9.21 0.40
N GLU A 111 15.75 -8.05 1.06
CA GLU A 111 16.58 -7.87 2.28
C GLU A 111 15.78 -8.00 3.58
N VAL A 112 14.46 -8.17 3.47
CA VAL A 112 13.52 -8.17 4.60
C VAL A 112 12.83 -9.51 4.74
N LEU A 113 12.46 -10.12 3.62
CA LEU A 113 11.65 -11.33 3.61
C LEU A 113 12.41 -12.54 4.16
N PRO A 114 11.75 -13.39 4.96
CA PRO A 114 12.26 -14.71 5.30
C PRO A 114 12.54 -15.54 4.05
N SER A 115 13.53 -16.44 4.11
CA SER A 115 13.99 -17.22 2.95
C SER A 115 12.93 -18.14 2.32
N TRP A 116 11.82 -18.41 3.01
CA TRP A 116 10.73 -19.25 2.52
C TRP A 116 9.65 -18.45 1.79
N ILE A 117 9.67 -17.12 1.88
CA ILE A 117 8.76 -16.26 1.12
C ILE A 117 9.49 -15.82 -0.16
N PRO A 118 8.93 -16.08 -1.35
CA PRO A 118 9.47 -15.57 -2.60
C PRO A 118 9.61 -14.05 -2.56
N ALA A 119 10.71 -13.53 -3.11
CA ALA A 119 10.80 -12.11 -3.38
C ALA A 119 9.70 -11.70 -4.38
N PRO A 120 9.17 -10.47 -4.27
CA PRO A 120 8.22 -10.00 -5.26
C PRO A 120 8.90 -9.78 -6.62
N ASN A 121 8.14 -9.77 -7.72
CA ASN A 121 8.71 -9.39 -9.02
C ASN A 121 9.06 -7.90 -9.11
N ASN A 122 8.27 -7.08 -8.41
CA ASN A 122 8.45 -5.65 -8.30
C ASN A 122 8.18 -5.23 -6.85
N ASP A 123 9.03 -4.34 -6.33
CA ASP A 123 8.85 -3.75 -4.99
C ASP A 123 7.91 -2.52 -5.01
N LEU A 124 7.47 -2.08 -6.18
CA LEU A 124 6.54 -0.97 -6.39
C LEU A 124 5.13 -1.48 -6.72
N ILE A 125 4.13 -0.63 -6.46
CA ILE A 125 2.74 -0.88 -6.87
C ILE A 125 2.61 -0.83 -8.39
N GLU A 126 2.27 -1.96 -9.01
CA GLU A 126 1.84 -2.02 -10.42
C GLU A 126 0.32 -2.19 -10.57
N GLU A 127 -0.36 -2.69 -9.54
CA GLU A 127 -1.77 -3.09 -9.63
C GLU A 127 -2.46 -3.21 -8.26
N ASN A 128 -3.78 -3.48 -8.31
CA ASN A 128 -4.62 -3.54 -7.13
C ASN A 128 -4.32 -4.78 -6.28
N TYR A 129 -4.69 -4.73 -4.99
CA TYR A 129 -4.53 -5.81 -4.01
C TYR A 129 -3.08 -6.32 -3.95
N SER A 130 -2.14 -5.40 -3.81
CA SER A 130 -0.71 -5.68 -3.75
C SER A 130 0.01 -4.90 -2.66
N ALA A 131 1.09 -5.47 -2.15
CA ALA A 131 2.07 -4.71 -1.38
C ALA A 131 2.93 -3.87 -2.32
N GLY A 132 3.20 -2.63 -1.91
CA GLY A 132 4.16 -1.73 -2.52
C GLY A 132 5.47 -1.74 -1.75
N ILE A 133 6.07 -0.56 -1.62
CA ILE A 133 7.38 -0.40 -1.02
C ILE A 133 7.43 -0.76 0.47
N PHE A 134 8.65 -1.04 0.92
CA PHE A 134 9.04 -0.92 2.32
C PHE A 134 10.06 0.20 2.50
N ILE A 135 9.87 1.00 3.54
CA ILE A 135 10.86 1.98 4.02
C ILE A 135 11.29 1.48 5.40
N ASP A 136 12.56 1.10 5.58
CA ASP A 136 13.04 0.65 6.88
C ASP A 136 13.12 1.80 7.92
N PRO A 137 13.27 1.50 9.23
CA PRO A 137 13.23 2.52 10.28
C PRO A 137 14.21 3.67 10.11
N GLU A 138 15.40 3.44 9.55
CA GLU A 138 16.39 4.50 9.34
C GLU A 138 15.99 5.37 8.14
N HIS A 139 15.58 4.75 7.03
CA HIS A 139 15.09 5.49 5.88
C HIS A 139 13.80 6.26 6.16
N VAL A 140 12.94 5.81 7.08
CA VAL A 140 11.78 6.58 7.56
C VAL A 140 12.24 7.89 8.21
N LYS A 141 13.26 7.83 9.08
CA LYS A 141 13.80 9.01 9.78
C LYS A 141 14.48 9.96 8.79
N ASP A 142 15.26 9.42 7.85
CA ASP A 142 15.90 10.20 6.79
C ASP A 142 14.87 10.91 5.91
N LEU A 143 13.81 10.21 5.49
CA LEU A 143 12.74 10.79 4.68
C LEU A 143 11.99 11.90 5.42
N LEU A 144 11.67 11.70 6.70
CA LEU A 144 11.07 12.75 7.54
C LEU A 144 11.97 13.99 7.64
N GLN A 145 13.25 13.77 7.90
CA GLN A 145 14.22 14.87 7.98
C GLN A 145 14.34 15.63 6.65
N ASP A 146 14.38 14.92 5.53
CA ASP A 146 14.52 15.53 4.21
C ASP A 146 13.23 16.25 3.77
N ILE A 147 12.05 15.78 4.16
CA ILE A 147 10.79 16.52 3.98
C ILE A 147 10.87 17.92 4.59
N ASP A 148 11.46 18.04 5.78
CA ASP A 148 11.61 19.31 6.48
C ASP A 148 12.75 20.16 5.92
N SER A 149 13.89 19.53 5.63
CA SER A 149 15.16 20.24 5.37
C SER A 149 15.59 20.34 3.91
N ASP A 150 15.08 19.46 3.02
CA ASP A 150 15.40 19.44 1.59
C ASP A 150 14.20 19.94 0.76
N GLU A 151 14.35 21.13 0.17
CA GLU A 151 13.32 21.75 -0.65
C GLU A 151 12.98 20.94 -1.91
N ALA A 152 13.93 20.21 -2.49
CA ALA A 152 13.67 19.39 -3.67
C ALA A 152 12.79 18.20 -3.33
N VAL A 153 13.11 17.49 -2.24
CA VAL A 153 12.30 16.37 -1.72
C VAL A 153 10.89 16.84 -1.37
N ARG A 154 10.77 17.95 -0.65
CA ARG A 154 9.47 18.51 -0.29
C ARG A 154 8.64 18.86 -1.52
N ASN A 155 9.23 19.51 -2.53
CA ASN A 155 8.50 19.88 -3.74
C ASN A 155 8.02 18.65 -4.52
N ILE A 156 8.84 17.60 -4.64
CA ILE A 156 8.46 16.32 -5.26
C ILE A 156 7.25 15.71 -4.56
N LEU A 157 7.27 15.68 -3.23
CA LEU A 157 6.21 15.06 -2.44
C LEU A 157 4.92 15.90 -2.45
N VAL A 158 5.02 17.22 -2.37
CA VAL A 158 3.87 18.12 -2.49
C VAL A 158 3.22 17.99 -3.87
N GLU A 159 4.01 17.91 -4.94
CA GLU A 159 3.48 17.71 -6.29
C GLU A 159 2.78 16.35 -6.44
N SER A 160 3.37 15.29 -5.88
CA SER A 160 2.87 13.92 -6.03
C SER A 160 1.65 13.60 -5.16
N PHE A 161 1.62 14.08 -3.92
CA PHE A 161 0.53 13.82 -2.98
C PHE A 161 -0.53 14.91 -2.96
N GLY A 162 -0.16 16.17 -3.20
CA GLY A 162 -0.93 17.33 -2.75
C GLY A 162 -0.80 17.54 -1.23
N ALA A 163 -1.13 18.75 -0.76
CA ALA A 163 -0.87 19.16 0.63
C ALA A 163 -1.59 18.26 1.66
N ASP A 164 -2.86 17.94 1.45
CA ASP A 164 -3.66 17.21 2.44
C ASP A 164 -3.23 15.74 2.56
N ASN A 165 -3.05 15.04 1.44
CA ASN A 165 -2.58 13.65 1.45
C ASN A 165 -1.11 13.55 1.91
N LEU A 166 -0.28 14.57 1.62
CA LEU A 166 1.10 14.60 2.13
C LEU A 166 1.10 14.67 3.65
N GLY A 167 0.19 15.43 4.27
CA GLY A 167 0.03 15.46 5.73
C GLY A 167 -0.32 14.09 6.32
N VAL A 168 -1.15 13.30 5.63
CA VAL A 168 -1.48 11.93 6.05
C VAL A 168 -0.27 11.00 5.92
N PHE A 169 0.47 11.07 4.81
CA PHE A 169 1.69 10.28 4.61
C PHE A 169 2.79 10.65 5.62
N GLN A 170 3.00 11.93 5.89
CA GLN A 170 3.92 12.40 6.94
C GLN A 170 3.52 11.90 8.32
N PHE A 171 2.23 11.83 8.62
CA PHE A 171 1.77 11.25 9.88
C PHE A 171 2.11 9.77 9.99
N ALA A 172 1.96 9.00 8.91
CA ALA A 172 2.35 7.60 8.87
C ALA A 172 3.85 7.40 9.11
N LEU A 173 4.68 8.22 8.46
CA LEU A 173 6.12 8.24 8.71
C LEU A 173 6.44 8.60 10.17
N GLN A 174 5.77 9.59 10.73
CA GLN A 174 5.99 10.03 12.10
C GLN A 174 5.63 8.94 13.11
N ASP A 175 4.52 8.21 12.89
CA ASP A 175 4.16 7.07 13.74
C ASP A 175 5.20 5.95 13.66
N ALA A 176 5.66 5.62 12.44
CA ALA A 176 6.72 4.65 12.23
C ALA A 176 8.04 5.06 12.93
N ALA A 177 8.46 6.32 12.79
CA ALA A 177 9.65 6.84 13.44
C ALA A 177 9.56 6.80 14.98
N ASN A 178 8.40 7.16 15.54
CA ASN A 178 8.19 7.21 16.99
C ASN A 178 8.28 5.83 17.66
N SER A 179 8.03 4.76 16.91
CA SER A 179 8.11 3.39 17.41
C SER A 179 9.31 2.60 16.91
N ASP A 180 10.25 3.25 16.22
CA ASP A 180 11.40 2.58 15.59
C ASP A 180 10.97 1.46 14.62
N SER A 181 9.88 1.72 13.88
CA SER A 181 9.30 0.83 12.88
C SER A 181 9.63 1.31 11.47
N GLY A 182 9.57 0.39 10.50
CA GLY A 182 9.51 0.76 9.09
C GLY A 182 8.08 1.08 8.67
N LEU A 183 7.89 1.38 7.39
CA LEU A 183 6.59 1.70 6.80
C LEU A 183 6.36 0.85 5.55
N ILE A 184 5.24 0.12 5.52
CA ILE A 184 4.79 -0.64 4.35
C ILE A 184 3.73 0.16 3.60
N GLU A 185 3.85 0.23 2.28
CA GLU A 185 2.80 0.69 1.40
C GLU A 185 1.98 -0.50 0.86
N ALA A 186 0.66 -0.36 0.73
CA ALA A 186 -0.19 -1.41 0.17
C ALA A 186 -1.47 -0.86 -0.47
N THR A 187 -1.98 -1.55 -1.49
CA THR A 187 -3.19 -1.17 -2.22
C THR A 187 -4.41 -1.97 -1.76
N GLU A 188 -5.57 -1.31 -1.68
CA GLU A 188 -6.89 -1.90 -1.38
C GLU A 188 -6.98 -2.71 -0.08
N VAL A 189 -6.12 -2.45 0.91
CA VAL A 189 -6.36 -2.93 2.29
C VAL A 189 -7.62 -2.27 2.87
N MET A 190 -7.86 -1.02 2.48
CA MET A 190 -9.05 -0.24 2.77
C MET A 190 -9.62 0.29 1.44
N GLU A 191 -10.89 0.04 1.14
CA GLU A 191 -11.57 0.59 -0.04
C GLU A 191 -12.68 1.54 0.42
N VAL A 192 -12.43 2.84 0.28
CA VAL A 192 -13.32 3.88 0.79
C VAL A 192 -14.46 4.16 -0.20
N GLN A 193 -15.68 4.17 0.33
CA GLN A 193 -16.88 4.66 -0.37
C GLN A 193 -17.10 6.14 0.00
N PRO A 194 -16.66 7.11 -0.81
CA PRO A 194 -16.58 8.51 -0.38
C PRO A 194 -17.94 9.16 -0.10
N PHE A 195 -19.02 8.65 -0.71
CA PHE A 195 -20.38 9.17 -0.49
C PHE A 195 -21.17 8.41 0.59
N ASP A 196 -20.67 7.24 1.02
CA ASP A 196 -21.23 6.46 2.12
C ASP A 196 -20.11 5.71 2.84
N LEU A 197 -19.42 6.40 3.75
CA LEU A 197 -18.25 5.86 4.45
C LEU A 197 -18.56 4.56 5.21
N ASN A 198 -19.82 4.36 5.66
CA ASN A 198 -20.23 3.15 6.37
C ASN A 198 -20.27 1.91 5.47
N ASN A 199 -20.33 2.11 4.15
CA ASN A 199 -20.29 1.03 3.17
C ASN A 199 -18.87 0.78 2.62
N SER A 200 -17.85 1.40 3.22
CA SER A 200 -16.44 1.11 2.90
C SER A 200 -16.06 -0.30 3.35
N THR A 201 -15.14 -0.93 2.62
CA THR A 201 -14.66 -2.27 2.95
C THR A 201 -13.22 -2.24 3.44
N CYS A 202 -12.91 -3.05 4.44
CA CYS A 202 -11.56 -3.16 5.01
C CYS A 202 -11.18 -4.64 5.13
N TYR A 203 -10.00 -5.00 4.64
CA TYR A 203 -9.42 -6.34 4.82
C TYR A 203 -8.72 -6.47 6.17
N SER A 204 -8.30 -5.38 6.80
CA SER A 204 -7.73 -5.38 8.16
C SER A 204 -8.79 -5.03 9.22
N ASP A 205 -8.36 -4.48 10.36
CA ASP A 205 -9.25 -3.93 11.37
C ASP A 205 -9.41 -2.42 11.18
N ILE A 206 -10.61 -2.04 10.72
CA ILE A 206 -10.96 -0.65 10.42
C ILE A 206 -10.82 0.29 11.63
N ARG A 207 -10.85 -0.23 12.86
CA ARG A 207 -10.70 0.59 14.09
C ARG A 207 -9.32 1.22 14.19
N PHE A 208 -8.31 0.61 13.56
CA PHE A 208 -6.95 1.12 13.46
C PHE A 208 -6.70 1.93 12.18
N CYS A 209 -7.68 2.04 11.28
CA CYS A 209 -7.54 2.93 10.12
C CYS A 209 -7.79 4.38 10.55
N ASP A 210 -6.79 5.24 10.43
CA ASP A 210 -6.97 6.67 10.70
C ASP A 210 -8.00 7.27 9.73
N PRO A 211 -9.06 7.96 10.22
CA PRO A 211 -10.16 8.41 9.37
C PRO A 211 -9.81 9.62 8.50
N ARG A 212 -8.72 10.35 8.76
CA ARG A 212 -8.42 11.63 8.08
C ARG A 212 -8.33 11.47 6.57
N GLY A 213 -7.65 10.43 6.09
CA GLY A 213 -7.52 10.18 4.66
C GLY A 213 -8.84 9.90 3.96
N ALA A 214 -9.74 9.14 4.62
CA ALA A 214 -11.06 8.84 4.07
C ALA A 214 -11.94 10.10 4.03
N LEU A 215 -11.81 10.97 5.04
CA LEU A 215 -12.50 12.26 5.07
C LEU A 215 -12.00 13.21 3.97
N ILE A 216 -10.67 13.30 3.77
CA ILE A 216 -10.07 14.07 2.65
C ILE A 216 -10.62 13.55 1.32
N TYR A 217 -10.65 12.23 1.11
CA TYR A 217 -11.19 11.67 -0.13
C TYR A 217 -12.67 12.03 -0.31
N ARG A 218 -13.48 11.93 0.74
CA ARG A 218 -14.89 12.33 0.70
C ARG A 218 -15.04 13.79 0.30
N GLU A 219 -14.28 14.71 0.89
CA GLU A 219 -14.34 16.14 0.56
C GLU A 219 -13.99 16.40 -0.91
N VAL A 220 -12.91 15.78 -1.40
CA VAL A 220 -12.50 15.89 -2.82
C VAL A 220 -13.58 15.33 -3.75
N ALA A 221 -14.14 14.17 -3.43
CA ALA A 221 -15.17 13.53 -4.24
C ALA A 221 -16.46 14.36 -4.28
N LEU A 222 -16.90 14.91 -3.13
CA LEU A 222 -18.04 15.82 -3.06
C LEU A 222 -17.79 17.07 -3.91
N ALA A 223 -16.62 17.69 -3.78
CA ALA A 223 -16.26 18.87 -4.57
C ALA A 223 -16.31 18.60 -6.08
N GLN A 224 -15.77 17.46 -6.53
CA GLN A 224 -15.80 17.06 -7.94
C GLN A 224 -17.24 16.88 -8.46
N VAL A 225 -18.12 16.27 -7.68
CA VAL A 225 -19.53 16.11 -8.09
C VAL A 225 -20.24 17.45 -8.11
N ARG A 226 -20.08 18.29 -7.08
CA ARG A 226 -20.67 19.64 -7.03
C ARG A 226 -20.24 20.46 -8.25
N GLU A 227 -18.96 20.40 -8.63
CA GLU A 227 -18.44 21.10 -9.81
C GLU A 227 -19.06 20.57 -11.11
N ALA A 228 -19.24 19.25 -11.21
CA ALA A 228 -19.76 18.61 -12.42
C ALA A 228 -21.29 18.75 -12.58
N THR A 229 -22.06 18.78 -11.48
CA THR A 229 -23.53 18.66 -11.51
C THR A 229 -24.27 19.84 -10.90
N GLY A 230 -23.63 20.63 -10.03
CA GLY A 230 -24.26 21.70 -9.26
C GLY A 230 -25.12 21.22 -8.08
N MET A 231 -25.09 19.92 -7.76
CA MET A 231 -25.86 19.33 -6.64
C MET A 231 -25.37 19.80 -5.27
N SER A 232 -26.27 19.83 -4.27
CA SER A 232 -25.92 19.92 -2.85
C SER A 232 -25.39 18.58 -2.30
N ASP A 233 -24.83 18.57 -1.08
CA ASP A 233 -24.36 17.34 -0.46
C ASP A 233 -25.48 16.34 -0.18
N GLU A 234 -26.64 16.83 0.22
CA GLU A 234 -27.84 16.01 0.43
C GLU A 234 -28.28 15.38 -0.88
N GLU A 235 -28.31 16.15 -1.97
CA GLU A 235 -28.64 15.65 -3.30
C GLU A 235 -27.62 14.62 -3.78
N ILE A 236 -26.33 14.80 -3.48
CA ILE A 236 -25.28 13.84 -3.81
C ILE A 236 -25.48 12.53 -3.04
N ALA A 237 -25.71 12.61 -1.73
CA ALA A 237 -25.91 11.43 -0.88
C ALA A 237 -27.14 10.60 -1.31
N GLU A 238 -28.20 11.26 -1.79
CA GLU A 238 -29.42 10.57 -2.24
C GLU A 238 -29.33 10.03 -3.68
N ASN A 239 -28.66 10.74 -4.59
CA ASN A 239 -28.78 10.49 -6.03
C ASN A 239 -27.53 9.93 -6.70
N VAL A 240 -26.36 9.96 -6.05
CA VAL A 240 -25.11 9.50 -6.65
C VAL A 240 -24.80 8.08 -6.24
N VAL A 241 -24.66 7.21 -7.23
CA VAL A 241 -24.21 5.83 -7.05
C VAL A 241 -22.72 5.75 -7.38
N TYR A 242 -21.90 5.44 -6.38
CA TYR A 242 -20.49 5.12 -6.62
C TYR A 242 -20.37 3.72 -7.22
N GLN A 243 -19.64 3.61 -8.33
CA GLN A 243 -19.30 2.31 -8.94
C GLN A 243 -17.82 2.24 -9.26
N LYS A 244 -17.15 1.22 -8.71
CA LYS A 244 -15.77 0.84 -9.09
C LYS A 244 -15.85 -0.12 -10.28
N SER A 245 -15.15 0.20 -11.38
CA SER A 245 -15.02 -0.69 -12.53
C SER A 245 -13.59 -1.14 -12.71
N ASN A 246 -13.35 -2.45 -12.65
CA ASN A 246 -12.05 -3.04 -12.95
C ASN A 246 -11.91 -3.11 -14.47
N HIS A 247 -10.98 -2.36 -15.03
CA HIS A 247 -10.62 -2.48 -16.45
C HIS A 247 -9.42 -3.42 -16.55
N GLU A 248 -9.64 -4.63 -17.08
CA GLU A 248 -8.52 -5.45 -17.54
C GLU A 248 -7.88 -4.74 -18.75
N ILE A 249 -6.62 -4.34 -18.63
CA ILE A 249 -5.86 -3.86 -19.78
C ILE A 249 -5.68 -5.06 -20.73
N PRO A 250 -6.21 -5.03 -21.96
CA PRO A 250 -6.05 -6.13 -22.89
C PRO A 250 -4.55 -6.34 -23.15
N LYS A 251 -4.08 -7.59 -22.95
CA LYS A 251 -2.68 -8.02 -23.15
C LYS A 251 -2.11 -7.65 -24.55
N ASP A 252 -2.98 -7.32 -25.51
CA ASP A 252 -2.61 -6.98 -26.88
C ASP A 252 -2.31 -5.49 -27.13
N SER A 253 -2.39 -4.62 -26.11
CA SER A 253 -2.15 -3.18 -26.30
C SER A 253 -0.69 -2.73 -26.11
N VAL A 254 0.21 -3.63 -25.69
CA VAL A 254 1.66 -3.37 -25.77
C VAL A 254 2.12 -3.55 -27.22
N THR A 255 1.86 -2.54 -28.05
CA THR A 255 2.65 -2.37 -29.26
C THR A 255 4.08 -2.07 -28.81
N LYS A 256 4.94 -3.10 -28.86
CA LYS A 256 6.40 -2.93 -28.74
C LYS A 256 6.79 -1.72 -29.60
N PRO A 257 7.48 -0.71 -29.07
CA PRO A 257 7.96 0.37 -29.91
C PRO A 257 8.82 -0.24 -31.00
N GLU A 258 8.43 -0.05 -32.26
CA GLU A 258 9.25 -0.45 -33.40
C GLU A 258 10.64 0.15 -33.20
N LYS A 259 11.66 -0.71 -33.20
CA LYS A 259 13.06 -0.28 -33.23
C LYS A 259 13.23 0.65 -34.43
N LYS A 260 13.24 1.97 -34.19
CA LYS A 260 13.71 2.94 -35.17
C LYS A 260 15.13 2.53 -35.53
N LYS A 261 15.31 1.98 -36.74
CA LYS A 261 16.64 1.73 -37.30
C LYS A 261 17.37 3.07 -37.31
N GLY A 262 18.38 3.18 -36.47
CA GLY A 262 19.24 4.35 -36.40
C GLY A 262 19.79 4.71 -37.79
N ILE A 263 19.79 6.00 -38.08
CA ILE A 263 20.20 6.62 -39.35
C ILE A 263 21.70 6.43 -39.66
N LEU A 264 22.46 5.72 -38.82
CA LEU A 264 23.90 5.49 -38.98
C LEU A 264 24.29 4.20 -39.73
N SER A 265 23.33 3.38 -40.18
CA SER A 265 23.65 2.17 -40.99
C SER A 265 23.88 2.43 -42.49
N LYS A 266 23.96 3.70 -42.93
CA LYS A 266 24.20 4.07 -44.34
C LYS A 266 25.60 4.58 -44.68
N ILE A 267 26.59 4.52 -43.78
CA ILE A 267 27.93 5.10 -44.03
C ILE A 267 29.08 4.08 -44.09
N PHE A 268 28.91 2.81 -43.71
CA PHE A 268 29.96 1.80 -43.92
C PHE A 268 29.49 0.65 -44.80
N GLY A 269 29.56 0.90 -46.10
CA GLY A 269 29.50 -0.10 -47.15
C GLY A 269 30.26 0.39 -48.38
N LYS A 270 31.57 0.09 -48.45
CA LYS A 270 32.37 -0.25 -49.65
C LYS A 270 33.88 -0.10 -49.38
N LYS A 271 34.54 -1.20 -49.04
CA LYS A 271 35.37 -1.99 -49.98
C LYS A 271 35.63 -3.36 -49.39
#